data_AF-A0A7W5MNV7-F1
#
_entry.id   AF-A0A7W5MNV7-F1
#
_cell.length_a   1.000
_cell.length_b   1.000
_cell.length_c   1.000
_cell.angle_alpha   90.00
_cell.angle_beta   90.00
_cell.angle_gamma   90.00
#
_symmetry.space_group_name_H-M   'P 1'
#
loop_
_entity.id
_entity.type
_entity.pdbx_description
1 polymer ?
#
loop_
_entity_poly.entity_id
_entity_poly.type
_entity_poly.pdbx_seq_one_letter_code
_entity_poly.pdbx_strand_id
1 'polypeptide(L)' 'MLGVRLDTELEERLAAVARTQGRSKSDIAREAVRRYVELHDEAFRREARRQSQRASRRDTQQDYAFWETIEAEDSAWR' A
#
# COMPACT_ATOMS: atom_id res chain seq x y z
N MET A 1 10.34 20.09 11.22
CA MET A 1 9.22 21.03 10.99
C MET A 1 9.20 21.35 9.51
N LEU A 2 8.10 21.04 8.80
CA LEU A 2 7.96 21.27 7.36
C LEU A 2 7.23 22.61 7.15
N GLY A 3 7.83 23.55 6.44
CA GLY A 3 7.16 24.79 6.03
C GLY A 3 6.42 24.57 4.71
N VAL A 4 5.10 24.44 4.76
CA VAL A 4 4.25 24.25 3.58
C VAL A 4 3.55 25.55 3.25
N ARG A 5 3.60 25.98 1.99
CA ARG A 5 2.78 27.09 1.48
C ARG A 5 1.46 26.51 0.99
N LEU A 6 0.37 27.08 1.47
CA LEU A 6 -0.98 26.75 1.01
C LEU A 6 -1.47 27.93 0.15
N ASP A 7 -2.28 27.63 -0.86
CA ASP A 7 -3.07 28.67 -1.50
C ASP A 7 -4.11 29.24 -0.52
N THR A 8 -4.64 30.42 -0.86
CA THR A 8 -5.57 31.15 0.01
C THR A 8 -6.84 30.35 0.30
N GLU A 9 -7.40 29.67 -0.72
CA GLU A 9 -8.63 28.89 -0.55
C GLU A 9 -8.42 27.73 0.44
N LEU A 10 -7.33 26.99 0.29
CA LEU A 10 -7.00 25.86 1.14
C LEU A 10 -6.69 26.31 2.56
N GLU A 11 -6.01 27.45 2.73
CA GLU A 11 -5.78 28.01 4.07
C GLU A 11 -7.09 28.41 4.76
N GLU A 12 -8.01 29.05 4.04
CA GLU A 12 -9.32 29.44 4.58
C GLU A 12 -10.16 28.22 4.97
N ARG A 13 -10.17 27.18 4.12
CA ARG A 13 -10.85 25.91 4.42
C ARG A 13 -10.23 25.22 5.63
N LEU A 14 -8.90 25.17 5.72
CA LEU A 14 -8.21 24.61 6.88
C LEU A 14 -8.54 25.41 8.16
N ALA A 15 -8.59 26.73 8.08
CA ALA A 15 -8.97 27.60 9.19
C ALA A 15 -10.42 27.38 9.64
N ALA A 16 -11.34 27.19 8.71
CA ALA A 16 -12.73 26.86 9.02
C ALA A 16 -12.83 25.52 9.77
N VAL A 17 -12.18 24.48 9.26
CA VAL A 17 -12.15 23.16 9.90
C VAL A 17 -11.55 23.23 11.31
N ALA A 18 -10.41 23.90 11.46
CA ALA A 18 -9.75 24.12 12.75
C ALA A 18 -10.68 24.79 13.77
N ARG A 19 -11.38 25.85 13.36
CA ARG A 19 -12.37 26.55 14.20
C ARG A 19 -13.52 25.64 14.62
N THR A 20 -14.11 24.88 13.68
CA THR A 20 -15.24 23.99 13.99
C THR A 20 -14.88 22.87 14.96
N GLN A 21 -13.62 22.43 14.96
CA GLN A 21 -13.14 21.35 15.82
C GLN A 21 -12.48 21.84 17.11
N GLY A 22 -12.30 23.16 17.29
CA GLY A 22 -11.58 23.72 18.44
C GLY A 22 -10.10 23.33 18.49
N ARG A 23 -9.47 23.10 17.34
CA ARG A 23 -8.08 22.63 17.21
C ARG A 23 -7.24 23.63 16.44
N SER A 24 -5.91 23.56 16.58
CA SER A 24 -5.01 24.43 15.81
C SER A 24 -4.95 24.00 14.34
N LYS A 25 -4.72 24.97 13.43
CA LYS A 25 -4.50 24.68 11.99
C LYS A 25 -3.36 23.66 11.80
N SER A 26 -2.27 23.83 12.56
CA SER A 26 -1.10 22.96 12.49
C SER A 26 -1.39 21.53 12.92
N ASP A 27 -2.27 21.32 13.90
CA ASP A 27 -2.64 19.97 14.34
C ASP A 27 -3.50 19.27 13.29
N ILE A 28 -4.48 19.97 12.72
CA ILE A 28 -5.30 19.44 11.62
C ILE A 28 -4.43 19.11 10.41
N ALA A 29 -3.52 20.00 10.03
CA ALA A 29 -2.61 19.77 8.91
C ALA A 29 -1.70 18.56 9.15
N ARG A 30 -1.12 18.45 10.35
CA ARG A 30 -0.25 17.32 10.71
C ARG A 30 -0.99 15.99 10.68
N GLU A 31 -2.24 15.98 11.15
CA GLU A 31 -3.08 14.79 11.10
C GLU A 31 -3.49 14.42 9.66
N ALA A 32 -3.86 15.41 8.84
CA ALA A 32 -4.20 15.20 7.44
C ALA A 32 -3.02 14.58 6.67
N VAL A 33 -1.81 15.11 6.86
CA VAL A 33 -0.58 14.57 6.27
C VAL A 33 -0.33 13.13 6.75
N ARG A 34 -0.48 12.87 8.06
CA ARG A 34 -0.29 11.52 8.62
C ARG A 34 -1.26 10.51 7.99
N ARG A 35 -2.56 10.82 8.00
CA ARG A 35 -3.60 9.95 7.42
C ARG A 35 -3.36 9.70 5.94
N TYR A 36 -2.92 10.73 5.20
CA TYR A 36 -2.59 10.59 3.80
C TYR A 36 -1.44 9.59 3.59
N VAL A 37 -0.34 9.74 4.33
CA VAL A 37 0.81 8.81 4.23
C VAL A 37 0.40 7.39 4.62
N GLU A 38 -0.29 7.22 5.75
CA GLU A 38 -0.74 5.89 6.22
C GLU A 38 -1.63 5.18 5.19
N LEU A 39 -2.58 5.90 4.59
CA LEU A 39 -3.47 5.36 3.56
C LEU A 39 -2.69 4.91 2.32
N HIS A 40 -1.69 5.69 1.90
CA HIS A 40 -0.88 5.37 0.73
C HIS A 40 0.07 4.19 1.00
N ASP A 41 0.67 4.12 2.18
CA ASP A 41 1.50 2.99 2.61
C ASP A 41 0.69 1.69 2.68
N GLU A 42 -0.55 1.74 3.17
CA GLU A 42 -1.42 0.58 3.20
C GLU A 42 -1.87 0.15 1.81
N ALA A 43 -2.22 1.10 0.94
CA ALA A 43 -2.57 0.81 -0.45
C ALA A 43 -1.38 0.19 -1.20
N PHE A 44 -0.19 0.75 -1.02
CA PHE A 44 1.05 0.22 -1.58
C PHE A 44 1.34 -1.20 -1.11
N ARG A 45 1.25 -1.47 0.21
CA ARG A 45 1.45 -2.81 0.76
C ARG A 45 0.41 -3.82 0.27
N ARG A 46 -0.85 -3.42 0.14
CA ARG A 46 -1.92 -4.29 -0.41
C ARG A 46 -1.62 -4.64 -1.86
N GLU A 47 -1.18 -3.67 -2.66
CA GLU A 47 -0.82 -3.92 -4.05
C GLU A 47 0.40 -4.82 -4.19
N ALA A 48 1.44 -4.60 -3.39
CA ALA A 48 2.62 -5.46 -3.34
C ALA A 48 2.25 -6.91 -2.96
N ARG A 49 1.34 -7.10 -1.99
CA ARG A 49 0.81 -8.42 -1.63
C ARG A 49 0.06 -9.07 -2.80
N ARG A 50 -0.77 -8.32 -3.53
CA ARG A 50 -1.48 -8.85 -4.70
C ARG A 50 -0.52 -9.29 -5.80
N GLN A 51 0.51 -8.50 -6.07
CA GLN A 51 1.52 -8.83 -7.09
C GLN A 51 2.34 -10.06 -6.68
N SER A 52 2.80 -10.11 -5.43
CA SER A 52 3.50 -11.28 -4.90
C SER A 52 2.63 -12.54 -4.98
N GLN A 53 1.37 -12.50 -4.55
CA GLN A 53 0.45 -13.64 -4.68
C GLN A 53 0.21 -14.06 -6.14
N ARG A 54 0.13 -13.10 -7.07
CA ARG A 54 0.00 -13.41 -8.50
C ARG A 54 1.28 -14.04 -9.07
N ALA A 55 2.46 -13.60 -8.62
CA ALA A 55 3.74 -14.17 -9.00
C ALA A 55 3.88 -15.60 -8.46
N SER A 56 3.63 -15.81 -7.16
CA SER A 56 3.68 -17.15 -6.55
C SER A 56 2.71 -18.13 -7.20
N ARG A 57 1.49 -17.70 -7.57
CA ARG A 57 0.54 -18.56 -8.30
C ARG A 57 1.03 -18.98 -9.69
N ARG A 58 1.88 -18.19 -10.35
CA ARG A 58 2.48 -18.57 -11.63
C ARG A 58 3.62 -19.57 -11.48
N ASP A 59 4.46 -19.41 -10.46
CA ASP A 59 5.55 -20.36 -10.15
C ASP A 59 5.00 -21.73 -9.72
N THR A 60 4.01 -21.73 -8.82
CA THR A 60 3.52 -22.98 -8.21
C THR A 60 2.97 -23.97 -9.26
N GLN A 61 2.32 -23.49 -10.33
CA GLN A 61 1.73 -24.38 -11.33
C GLN A 61 2.76 -24.98 -12.29
N GLN A 62 3.88 -24.30 -12.55
CA GLN A 62 4.97 -24.83 -13.38
C GLN A 62 5.88 -25.77 -12.58
N ASP A 63 6.12 -25.46 -11.31
CA ASP A 63 6.97 -26.27 -10.44
C ASP A 63 6.36 -27.66 -10.17
N TYR A 64 5.06 -27.75 -9.85
CA TYR A 64 4.44 -29.07 -9.61
C TYR A 64 4.41 -29.95 -10.86
N ALA A 65 4.11 -29.39 -12.03
CA ALA A 65 4.10 -30.16 -13.28
C ALA A 65 5.51 -30.64 -13.66
N PHE A 66 6.54 -29.83 -13.41
CA PHE A 66 7.93 -30.23 -13.62
C PHE A 66 8.34 -31.38 -12.70
N TRP A 67 8.06 -31.30 -11.39
CA TRP A 67 8.40 -32.36 -10.44
C TRP A 67 7.61 -33.65 -10.69
N GLU A 68 6.33 -33.58 -11.05
CA GLU A 68 5.54 -34.75 -11.46
C GLU A 68 6.12 -35.45 -12.68
N THR A 69 6.65 -34.69 -13.65
CA THR A 69 7.29 -35.25 -14.85
C THR A 69 8.59 -35.98 -14.48
N ILE A 70 9.41 -35.38 -13.62
CA ILE A 70 10.67 -35.98 -13.14
C ILE A 70 10.40 -37.25 -12.31
N GLU A 71 9.39 -37.25 -11.44
CA GLU A 71 9.02 -38.44 -10.66
C GLU A 71 8.48 -39.58 -11.55
N ALA A 72 7.71 -39.25 -12.58
CA ALA A 72 7.22 -40.23 -13.55
C ALA A 72 8.35 -40.84 -14.40
N GLU A 73 9.35 -40.02 -14.77
CA GLU A 73 10.54 -40.52 -15.46
C GLU A 73 11.39 -41.42 -14.54
N ASP A 74 11.68 -41.02 -13.30
CA ASP A 74 12.50 -41.81 -12.37
C ASP A 74 11.84 -43.16 -11.96
N SER A 75 10.52 -43.18 -11.86
CA SER A 75 9.76 -44.41 -11.59
C SER A 75 9.66 -45.37 -12.78
N ALA A 76 9.95 -44.91 -14.00
CA ALA A 76 10.03 -45.75 -15.20
C ALA A 76 11.38 -46.47 -15.36
N TRP A 77 12.41 -46.07 -14.61
CA TRP A 77 13.75 -46.67 -14.62
C TRP A 77 14.00 -47.70 -13.49
N ARG A 78 13.00 -47.99 -12.66
CA ARG A 78 13.00 -49.09 -11.66
C ARG A 78 12.21 -50.29 -12.15
#